data_AF-A0A1X1YXR4-F1
#
_entry.id   AF-A0A1X1YXR4-F1
#
_cell.length_a   1.000
_cell.length_b   1.000
_cell.length_c   1.000
_cell.angle_alpha   90.00
_cell.angle_beta   90.00
_cell.angle_gamma   90.00
#
_symmetry.space_group_name_H-M   'P 1'
#
loop_
_entity.id
_entity.type
_entity.pdbx_description
1 polymer ?
#
loop_
_entity_poly.entity_id
_entity_poly.type
_entity_poly.pdbx_seq_one_letter_code
_entity_poly.pdbx_strand_id
1 'polypeptide(L)'
;MAESDLDQAKALVAELAGAASVTDPGLDWAVAVGRNASGMPTYWVATNDGAAYIPPGVFLRKTMPIAGGHDGDFDARWFGWVNPADKAVRAARELGDTVSAVATSWAMPSEYLAEHPSPEVATGVKPNLGPDNMSAELSPSRAHRLQTVDAALYTDLVAADESTVRHYCRTLIRQLAFGIPGEDLSPLAQSVANALVAERWPTAQEWALLGEEHEDALVQMACQRPGLNGVESPDQTVSYTREFVRCRQLEALLCWEQHGGDLLNVVYAAWVAGIRAPLKDLVLR
;
A
#
# COMPACT_ATOMS: atom_id res chain seq x y z
N MET A 1 13.98 31.91 2.02
CA MET A 1 14.74 30.92 2.80
C MET A 1 14.46 29.57 2.18
N ALA A 2 15.47 28.70 2.03
CA ALA A 2 15.23 27.35 1.56
C ALA A 2 14.35 26.60 2.60
N GLU A 3 13.38 25.84 2.13
CA GLU A 3 12.50 25.03 2.99
C GLU A 3 13.32 23.93 3.67
N SER A 4 13.14 23.74 4.98
CA SER A 4 13.87 22.72 5.74
C SER A 4 13.49 21.31 5.28
N ASP A 5 14.37 20.33 5.51
CA ASP A 5 14.08 18.93 5.17
C ASP A 5 12.84 18.43 5.95
N LEU A 6 12.67 18.86 7.21
CA LEU A 6 11.49 18.52 8.00
C LEU A 6 10.20 19.15 7.46
N ASP A 7 10.25 20.40 6.99
CA ASP A 7 9.06 21.04 6.40
C ASP A 7 8.65 20.36 5.10
N GLN A 8 9.61 19.96 4.26
CA GLN A 8 9.35 19.16 3.06
C GLN A 8 8.73 17.79 3.43
N ALA A 9 9.27 17.10 4.44
CA ALA A 9 8.72 15.83 4.91
C ALA A 9 7.27 16.00 5.41
N LYS A 10 6.99 17.03 6.21
CA LYS A 10 5.64 17.35 6.69
C LYS A 10 4.67 17.64 5.55
N ALA A 11 5.09 18.42 4.55
CA ALA A 11 4.26 18.72 3.38
C ALA A 11 3.89 17.44 2.60
N LEU A 12 4.87 16.56 2.37
CA LEU A 12 4.65 15.29 1.68
C LEU A 12 3.73 14.36 2.48
N VAL A 13 3.92 14.22 3.79
CA VAL A 13 3.02 13.43 4.65
C VAL A 13 1.61 13.99 4.63
N ALA A 14 1.44 15.32 4.71
CA ALA A 14 0.13 15.95 4.67
C ALA A 14 -0.57 15.70 3.32
N GLU A 15 0.14 15.80 2.18
CA GLU A 15 -0.41 15.44 0.87
C GLU A 15 -0.86 13.97 0.83
N LEU A 16 0.00 13.04 1.24
CA LEU A 16 -0.30 11.60 1.18
C LEU A 16 -1.46 11.20 2.10
N ALA A 17 -1.44 11.65 3.36
CA ALA A 17 -2.53 11.40 4.30
C ALA A 17 -3.84 12.07 3.86
N GLY A 18 -3.75 13.25 3.23
CA GLY A 18 -4.91 13.92 2.64
C GLY A 18 -5.54 13.13 1.51
N ALA A 19 -4.74 12.60 0.59
CA ALA A 19 -5.23 11.79 -0.52
C ALA A 19 -5.82 10.45 -0.02
N ALA A 20 -5.17 9.82 0.97
CA ALA A 20 -5.65 8.57 1.56
C ALA A 20 -6.95 8.73 2.36
N SER A 21 -7.25 9.92 2.90
CA SER A 21 -8.39 10.13 3.80
C SER A 21 -9.77 9.75 3.23
N VAL A 22 -9.89 9.68 1.90
CA VAL A 22 -11.12 9.27 1.21
C VAL A 22 -11.31 7.76 1.19
N THR A 23 -10.22 6.99 1.08
CA THR A 23 -10.26 5.55 0.86
C THR A 23 -9.83 4.73 2.06
N ASP A 24 -8.94 5.29 2.88
CA ASP A 24 -8.38 4.63 4.06
C ASP A 24 -7.92 5.68 5.10
N PRO A 25 -8.86 6.26 5.86
CA PRO A 25 -8.54 7.27 6.87
C PRO A 25 -7.78 6.71 8.08
N GLY A 26 -7.68 5.38 8.23
CA GLY A 26 -6.96 4.70 9.29
C GLY A 26 -5.50 4.37 8.95
N LEU A 27 -5.05 4.76 7.75
CA LEU A 27 -3.70 4.55 7.26
C LEU A 27 -2.78 5.71 7.64
N ASP A 28 -1.72 5.41 8.38
CA ASP A 28 -0.70 6.39 8.70
C ASP A 28 0.45 6.36 7.69
N TRP A 29 1.02 7.54 7.47
CA TRP A 29 2.07 7.79 6.49
C TRP A 29 3.29 8.37 7.18
N ALA A 30 4.47 8.01 6.68
CA ALA A 30 5.71 8.69 7.01
C ALA A 30 6.55 8.97 5.78
N VAL A 31 7.32 10.06 5.86
CA VAL A 31 8.35 10.40 4.88
C VAL A 31 9.65 10.70 5.62
N ALA A 32 10.69 9.93 5.34
CA ALA A 32 12.05 10.21 5.78
C ALA A 32 12.87 10.84 4.65
N VAL A 33 13.59 11.92 4.96
CA VAL A 33 14.52 12.57 4.05
C VAL A 33 15.89 11.95 4.25
N GLY A 34 16.24 11.04 3.35
CA GLY A 34 17.56 10.45 3.22
C GLY A 34 18.47 11.31 2.35
N ARG A 35 19.78 11.16 2.52
CA ARG A 35 20.81 11.70 1.64
C ARG A 35 21.66 10.55 1.16
N ASN A 36 21.62 10.30 -0.14
CA ASN A 36 22.41 9.24 -0.74
C ASN A 36 23.91 9.61 -0.78
N ALA A 37 24.75 8.70 -1.29
CA ALA A 37 26.20 8.91 -1.38
C ALA A 37 26.62 10.18 -2.17
N SER A 38 25.74 10.73 -3.02
CA SER A 38 25.98 11.97 -3.76
C SER A 38 25.48 13.23 -3.04
N GLY A 39 24.86 13.09 -1.85
CA GLY A 39 24.25 14.18 -1.08
C GLY A 39 22.88 14.63 -1.58
N MET A 40 22.34 13.97 -2.61
CA MET A 40 21.01 14.27 -3.14
C MET A 40 19.93 13.73 -2.19
N PRO A 41 18.82 14.48 -2.00
CA PRO A 41 17.73 14.05 -1.15
C PRO A 41 16.97 12.87 -1.79
N THR A 42 16.68 11.88 -0.96
CA THR A 42 15.77 10.78 -1.24
C THR A 42 14.62 10.85 -0.26
N TYR A 43 13.38 10.75 -0.74
CA TYR A 43 12.18 10.85 0.12
C TYR A 43 11.56 9.45 0.29
N TRP A 44 11.97 8.75 1.34
CA TRP A 44 11.53 7.39 1.64
C TRP A 44 10.13 7.40 2.25
N VAL A 45 9.19 6.72 1.60
CA VAL A 45 7.78 6.69 2.00
C VAL A 45 7.45 5.39 2.69
N ALA A 46 6.74 5.44 3.81
CA ALA A 46 6.21 4.25 4.47
C ALA A 46 4.76 4.45 4.87
N THR A 47 4.03 3.33 4.95
CA THR A 47 2.74 3.27 5.64
C THR A 47 2.78 2.22 6.75
N ASN A 48 1.83 2.32 7.67
CA ASN A 48 1.67 1.34 8.75
C ASN A 48 0.88 0.10 8.32
N ASP A 49 0.68 -0.09 7.00
CA ASP A 49 0.08 -1.31 6.48
C ASP A 49 0.99 -2.07 5.52
N GLY A 50 0.92 -3.40 5.63
CA GLY A 50 1.71 -4.35 4.84
C GLY A 50 3.19 -3.99 4.77
N ALA A 51 3.80 -4.23 3.62
CA ALA A 51 5.17 -3.83 3.31
C ALA A 51 5.25 -2.36 2.82
N ALA A 52 4.45 -1.46 3.41
CA ALA A 52 4.15 -0.11 2.91
C ALA A 52 3.14 -0.11 1.74
N TYR A 53 1.93 -0.56 2.03
CA TYR A 53 0.78 -0.52 1.12
C TYR A 53 0.37 0.91 0.76
N ILE A 54 0.09 1.14 -0.52
CA ILE A 54 -0.52 2.34 -1.11
C ILE A 54 -2.02 2.07 -1.43
N PRO A 55 -2.96 2.83 -0.86
CA PRO A 55 -4.39 2.69 -1.15
C PRO A 55 -4.76 3.24 -2.53
N PRO A 56 -5.91 2.84 -3.10
CA PRO A 56 -6.41 3.42 -4.34
C PRO A 56 -6.53 4.95 -4.22
N GLY A 57 -6.32 5.67 -5.33
CA GLY A 57 -6.44 7.13 -5.36
C GLY A 57 -5.26 7.90 -4.76
N VAL A 58 -4.23 7.22 -4.24
CA VAL A 58 -2.98 7.85 -3.81
C VAL A 58 -1.86 7.59 -4.81
N PHE A 59 -1.23 8.65 -5.29
CA PHE A 59 -0.18 8.58 -6.30
C PHE A 59 1.13 9.16 -5.77
N LEU A 60 2.17 8.35 -5.65
CA LEU A 60 3.49 8.80 -5.21
C LEU A 60 4.22 9.51 -6.34
N ARG A 61 5.14 10.43 -6.01
CA ARG A 61 6.08 10.95 -7.03
C ARG A 61 7.00 9.81 -7.47
N LYS A 62 7.35 9.75 -8.75
CA LYS A 62 8.24 8.70 -9.30
C LYS A 62 9.65 8.68 -8.67
N THR A 63 10.04 9.77 -8.01
CA THR A 63 11.31 9.92 -7.32
C THR A 63 11.26 9.53 -5.83
N MET A 64 10.10 9.10 -5.33
CA MET A 64 9.89 8.72 -3.93
C MET A 64 9.92 7.20 -3.83
N PRO A 65 11.03 6.59 -3.37
CA PRO A 65 11.05 5.15 -3.12
C PRO A 65 10.15 4.80 -1.93
N ILE A 66 9.50 3.65 -2.03
CA ILE A 66 8.72 3.10 -0.93
C ILE A 66 9.61 2.24 -0.03
N ALA A 67 9.39 2.30 1.28
CA ALA A 67 10.13 1.59 2.32
C ALA A 67 9.63 0.14 2.46
N GLY A 68 9.62 -0.58 1.34
CA GLY A 68 9.31 -2.00 1.25
C GLY A 68 9.44 -2.54 -0.17
N GLY A 69 9.51 -3.86 -0.31
CA GLY A 69 9.70 -4.57 -1.59
C GLY A 69 11.16 -4.76 -2.01
N HIS A 70 12.13 -4.26 -1.23
CA HIS A 70 13.56 -4.33 -1.55
C HIS A 70 14.29 -5.49 -0.85
N ASP A 71 13.81 -5.91 0.32
CA ASP A 71 14.39 -6.99 1.11
C ASP A 71 13.26 -7.79 1.80
N GLY A 72 13.23 -9.10 1.55
CA GLY A 72 12.15 -9.97 2.02
C GLY A 72 12.14 -10.17 3.54
N ASP A 73 13.30 -10.18 4.18
CA ASP A 73 13.42 -10.35 5.63
C ASP A 73 13.01 -9.05 6.34
N PHE A 74 13.40 -7.89 5.79
CA PHE A 74 12.95 -6.58 6.23
C PHE A 74 11.43 -6.44 6.11
N ASP A 75 10.88 -6.76 4.94
CA ASP A 75 9.45 -6.66 4.65
C ASP A 75 8.64 -7.54 5.61
N ALA A 76 9.09 -8.78 5.84
CA ALA A 76 8.43 -9.71 6.75
C ALA A 76 8.48 -9.23 8.20
N ARG A 77 9.63 -8.70 8.66
CA ARG A 77 9.79 -8.22 10.03
C ARG A 77 8.95 -6.99 10.34
N TRP A 78 8.83 -6.07 9.39
CA TRP A 78 8.15 -4.78 9.58
C TRP A 78 6.78 -4.71 8.89
N PHE A 79 6.21 -5.86 8.54
CA PHE A 79 4.92 -5.95 7.88
C PHE A 79 3.82 -5.42 8.81
N GLY A 80 3.16 -4.32 8.43
CA GLY A 80 2.12 -3.68 9.26
C GLY A 80 2.60 -2.97 10.52
N TRP A 81 3.92 -2.73 10.67
CA TRP A 81 4.44 -2.07 11.88
C TRP A 81 3.76 -0.72 12.10
N VAL A 82 3.21 -0.53 13.30
CA VAL A 82 2.28 0.56 13.59
C VAL A 82 2.85 1.96 13.35
N ASN A 83 4.15 2.16 13.57
CA ASN A 83 4.79 3.46 13.38
C ASN A 83 5.55 3.49 12.05
N PRO A 84 5.00 4.16 11.00
CA PRO A 84 5.61 4.16 9.69
C PRO A 84 6.94 4.94 9.65
N ALA A 85 7.19 5.84 10.60
CA ALA A 85 8.46 6.56 10.68
C ALA A 85 9.64 5.62 10.90
N ASP A 86 9.45 4.57 11.70
CA ASP A 86 10.48 3.57 11.98
C ASP A 86 10.87 2.86 10.69
N LYS A 87 9.87 2.43 9.92
CA LYS A 87 10.08 1.75 8.63
C LYS A 87 10.81 2.65 7.63
N ALA A 88 10.35 3.89 7.46
CA ALA A 88 10.95 4.83 6.53
C ALA A 88 12.43 5.10 6.85
N VAL A 89 12.75 5.33 8.13
CA VAL A 89 14.13 5.61 8.58
C VAL A 89 15.02 4.38 8.48
N ARG A 90 14.51 3.19 8.86
CA ARG A 90 15.28 1.94 8.76
C ARG A 90 15.61 1.60 7.32
N ALA A 91 14.62 1.65 6.43
CA ALA A 91 14.80 1.36 5.00
C ALA A 91 15.83 2.32 4.36
N ALA A 92 15.71 3.63 4.65
CA ALA A 92 16.67 4.62 4.18
C ALA A 92 18.11 4.28 4.60
N ARG A 93 18.31 3.98 5.88
CA ARG A 93 19.64 3.65 6.45
C ARG A 93 20.20 2.35 5.89
N GLU A 94 19.37 1.33 5.75
CA GLU A 94 19.76 0.02 5.22
C GLU A 94 20.19 0.11 3.75
N LEU A 95 19.58 1.02 2.99
CA LEU A 95 19.94 1.31 1.60
C LEU A 95 21.03 2.38 1.46
N GLY A 96 21.69 2.73 2.58
CA GLY A 96 22.91 3.54 2.60
C GLY A 96 22.69 5.05 2.68
N ASP A 97 21.46 5.51 2.86
CA ASP A 97 21.18 6.94 3.05
C ASP A 97 21.42 7.36 4.51
N THR A 98 22.00 8.55 4.67
CA THR A 98 21.97 9.24 5.97
C THR A 98 20.66 10.01 6.08
N VAL A 99 19.90 9.81 7.16
CA VAL A 99 18.61 10.48 7.36
C VAL A 99 18.80 11.83 8.06
N SER A 100 18.29 12.91 7.47
CA SER A 100 18.31 14.26 8.04
C SER A 100 17.02 14.63 8.77
N ALA A 101 15.87 14.15 8.29
CA ALA A 101 14.58 14.43 8.90
C ALA A 101 13.59 13.28 8.66
N VAL A 102 12.58 13.16 9.53
CA VAL A 102 11.42 12.30 9.30
C VAL A 102 10.15 12.96 9.82
N ALA A 103 9.05 12.84 9.06
CA ALA A 103 7.73 13.25 9.49
C ALA A 103 6.76 12.07 9.40
N THR A 104 5.75 12.03 10.27
CA THR A 104 4.70 11.00 10.28
C THR A 104 3.35 11.54 10.70
N SER A 105 2.26 11.00 10.15
CA SER A 105 0.89 11.27 10.62
C SER A 105 0.59 10.56 11.95
N TRP A 106 1.33 9.50 12.26
CA TRP A 106 1.21 8.80 13.53
C TRP A 106 1.48 9.74 14.70
N ALA A 107 0.57 9.77 15.66
CA ALA A 107 0.60 10.77 16.72
C ALA A 107 1.63 10.47 17.82
N MET A 108 1.98 9.20 18.03
CA MET A 108 2.81 8.80 19.15
C MET A 108 4.31 8.87 18.81
N PRO A 109 5.17 9.18 19.79
CA PRO A 109 6.62 9.08 19.63
C PRO A 109 7.09 7.66 19.27
N SER A 110 8.27 7.57 18.67
CA SER A 110 8.95 6.30 18.38
C SER A 110 10.01 5.99 19.42
N GLU A 111 9.97 4.80 20.00
CA GLU A 111 11.07 4.27 20.84
C GLU A 111 12.33 4.03 20.01
N TYR A 112 12.19 3.50 18.79
CA TYR A 112 13.30 3.29 17.88
C TYR A 112 14.04 4.60 17.56
N LEU A 113 13.31 5.69 17.28
CA LEU A 113 13.91 7.00 17.01
C LEU A 113 14.44 7.68 18.28
N ALA A 114 14.04 7.25 19.48
CA ALA A 114 14.67 7.70 20.71
C ALA A 114 16.06 7.06 20.89
N GLU A 115 16.20 5.78 20.55
CA GLU A 115 17.47 5.04 20.62
C GLU A 115 18.41 5.31 19.44
N HIS A 116 17.84 5.53 18.25
CA HIS A 116 18.55 5.71 16.98
C HIS A 116 18.14 7.03 16.31
N PRO A 117 18.47 8.18 16.91
CA PRO A 117 17.88 9.47 16.57
C PRO A 117 18.07 9.87 15.11
N SER A 118 16.98 10.36 14.53
CA SER A 118 17.02 11.24 13.35
C SER A 118 17.23 12.68 13.84
N PRO A 119 18.01 13.53 13.14
CA PRO A 119 18.27 14.90 13.58
C PRO A 119 16.99 15.72 13.77
N GLU A 120 16.02 15.56 12.88
CA GLU A 120 14.72 16.23 12.96
C GLU A 120 13.57 15.20 12.86
N VAL A 121 12.57 15.34 13.73
CA VAL A 121 11.41 14.42 13.81
C VAL A 121 10.14 15.23 14.03
N ALA A 122 9.10 14.95 13.25
CA ALA A 122 7.74 15.47 13.45
C ALA A 122 6.71 14.32 13.50
N THR A 123 5.81 14.36 14.46
CA THR A 123 4.71 13.40 14.63
C THR A 123 3.36 14.11 14.51
N GLY A 124 2.29 13.35 14.29
CA GLY A 124 0.92 13.89 14.24
C GLY A 124 0.70 14.91 13.12
N VAL A 125 1.39 14.75 11.98
CA VAL A 125 1.19 15.63 10.82
C VAL A 125 -0.24 15.49 10.32
N LYS A 126 -0.94 16.62 10.23
CA LYS A 126 -2.34 16.67 9.79
C LYS A 126 -2.47 16.50 8.28
N PRO A 127 -3.52 15.83 7.79
CA PRO A 127 -3.76 15.68 6.37
C PRO A 127 -4.07 17.02 5.69
N ASN A 128 -3.63 17.18 4.45
CA ASN A 128 -4.05 18.26 3.56
C ASN A 128 -5.33 17.85 2.83
N LEU A 129 -6.46 18.33 3.33
CA LEU A 129 -7.80 18.10 2.74
C LEU A 129 -8.17 19.15 1.68
N GLY A 130 -7.21 19.96 1.23
CA GLY A 130 -7.43 20.96 0.19
C GLY A 130 -7.77 20.30 -1.16
N PRO A 131 -8.55 20.97 -2.01
CA PRO A 131 -8.97 20.43 -3.31
C PRO A 131 -7.80 20.25 -4.28
N ASP A 132 -6.69 20.97 -4.10
CA ASP A 132 -5.50 20.92 -4.96
C ASP A 132 -4.44 19.92 -4.45
N ASN A 133 -4.87 18.87 -3.74
CA ASN A 133 -3.95 17.85 -3.23
C ASN A 133 -3.36 17.04 -4.39
N MET A 134 -2.11 17.34 -4.73
CA MET A 134 -1.41 16.71 -5.84
C MET A 134 -1.27 15.18 -5.72
N SER A 135 -1.30 14.62 -4.50
CA SER A 135 -1.21 13.16 -4.30
C SER A 135 -2.51 12.42 -4.62
N ALA A 136 -3.62 13.14 -4.80
CA ALA A 136 -4.91 12.58 -5.18
C ALA A 136 -5.11 12.48 -6.70
N GLU A 137 -4.17 12.98 -7.50
CA GLU A 137 -4.27 13.00 -8.97
C GLU A 137 -3.08 12.32 -9.65
N LEU A 138 -3.37 11.44 -10.61
CA LEU A 138 -2.35 10.83 -11.45
C LEU A 138 -1.84 11.86 -12.47
N SER A 139 -0.53 12.08 -12.49
CA SER A 139 0.13 13.06 -13.37
C SER A 139 1.44 12.47 -13.93
N PRO A 140 2.06 13.07 -14.95
CA PRO A 140 3.31 12.55 -15.53
C PRO A 140 4.46 12.36 -14.53
N SER A 141 4.50 13.16 -13.46
CA SER A 141 5.50 13.07 -12.38
C SER A 141 5.15 12.06 -11.29
N ARG A 142 3.94 11.51 -11.29
CA ARG A 142 3.44 10.56 -10.30
C ARG A 142 3.21 9.18 -10.91
N ALA A 143 3.29 8.18 -10.05
CA ALA A 143 3.19 6.77 -10.44
C ALA A 143 1.85 6.19 -10.00
N HIS A 144 1.26 5.37 -10.87
CA HIS A 144 0.22 4.44 -10.44
C HIS A 144 0.80 3.49 -9.38
N ARG A 145 0.01 3.07 -8.39
CA ARG A 145 0.49 2.20 -7.29
C ARG A 145 1.18 0.92 -7.77
N LEU A 146 0.70 0.30 -8.84
CA LEU A 146 1.39 -0.82 -9.50
C LEU A 146 2.75 -0.43 -10.10
N GLN A 147 2.84 0.75 -10.74
CA GLN A 147 4.10 1.22 -11.29
C GLN A 147 5.15 1.44 -10.20
N THR A 148 4.74 1.83 -9.00
CA THR A 148 5.63 2.02 -7.85
C THR A 148 6.28 0.71 -7.40
N VAL A 149 5.55 -0.42 -7.42
CA VAL A 149 6.05 -1.71 -6.92
C VAL A 149 6.57 -2.63 -8.03
N ASP A 150 6.08 -2.48 -9.26
CA ASP A 150 6.50 -3.26 -10.42
C ASP A 150 6.28 -2.46 -11.72
N ALA A 151 7.25 -1.59 -12.03
CA ALA A 151 7.21 -0.75 -13.23
C ALA A 151 7.22 -1.55 -14.54
N ALA A 152 7.83 -2.74 -14.55
CA ALA A 152 7.89 -3.60 -15.73
C ALA A 152 6.51 -4.21 -16.01
N LEU A 153 5.87 -4.80 -15.00
CA LEU A 153 4.51 -5.34 -15.12
C LEU A 153 3.50 -4.24 -15.48
N TYR A 154 3.62 -3.06 -14.87
CA TYR A 154 2.79 -1.92 -15.25
C TYR A 154 2.94 -1.56 -16.74
N THR A 155 4.18 -1.51 -17.24
CA THR A 155 4.46 -1.20 -18.64
C THR A 155 3.89 -2.26 -19.58
N ASP A 156 4.07 -3.53 -19.24
CA ASP A 156 3.52 -4.66 -20.02
C ASP A 156 1.98 -4.61 -20.08
N LEU A 157 1.31 -4.27 -18.97
CA LEU A 157 -0.15 -4.19 -18.89
C LEU A 157 -0.74 -2.98 -19.62
N VAL A 158 -0.08 -1.81 -19.54
CA VAL A 158 -0.51 -0.62 -20.29
C VAL A 158 -0.37 -0.81 -21.79
N ALA A 159 0.59 -1.64 -22.23
CA ALA A 159 0.78 -1.97 -23.64
C ALA A 159 -0.13 -3.10 -24.14
N ALA A 160 -0.75 -3.88 -23.24
CA ALA A 160 -1.62 -4.99 -23.58
C ALA A 160 -3.02 -4.53 -24.00
N ASP A 161 -3.72 -5.36 -24.77
CA ASP A 161 -5.13 -5.12 -25.11
C ASP A 161 -6.04 -5.37 -23.89
N GLU A 162 -7.21 -4.72 -23.89
CA GLU A 162 -8.17 -4.79 -22.79
C GLU A 162 -8.62 -6.23 -22.49
N SER A 163 -8.77 -7.08 -23.52
CA SER A 163 -9.23 -8.45 -23.33
C SER A 163 -8.17 -9.31 -22.62
N THR A 164 -6.90 -9.11 -22.96
CA THR A 164 -5.75 -9.72 -22.28
C THR A 164 -5.68 -9.29 -20.82
N VAL A 165 -5.82 -7.98 -20.53
CA VAL A 165 -5.82 -7.48 -19.14
C VAL A 165 -7.00 -8.04 -18.34
N ARG A 166 -8.21 -8.07 -18.91
CA ARG A 166 -9.38 -8.68 -18.24
C ARG A 166 -9.19 -10.17 -17.96
N HIS A 167 -8.63 -10.92 -18.91
CA HIS A 167 -8.34 -12.33 -18.73
C HIS A 167 -7.29 -12.56 -17.63
N TYR A 168 -6.24 -11.73 -17.63
CA TYR A 168 -5.21 -11.73 -16.60
C TYR A 168 -5.81 -11.48 -15.21
N CYS A 169 -6.60 -10.42 -15.05
CA CYS A 169 -7.26 -10.10 -13.79
C CYS A 169 -8.18 -11.24 -13.31
N ARG A 170 -8.94 -11.90 -14.19
CA ARG A 170 -9.77 -13.06 -13.78
C ARG A 170 -8.93 -14.23 -13.29
N THR A 171 -7.76 -14.44 -13.88
CA THR A 171 -6.84 -15.47 -13.41
C THR A 171 -6.29 -15.14 -12.02
N LEU A 172 -5.95 -13.86 -11.77
CA LEU A 172 -5.57 -13.40 -10.43
C LEU A 172 -6.71 -13.57 -9.42
N ILE A 173 -7.95 -13.19 -9.77
CA ILE A 173 -9.11 -13.39 -8.90
C ILE A 173 -9.30 -14.88 -8.57
N ARG A 174 -9.14 -15.78 -9.54
CA ARG A 174 -9.23 -17.22 -9.29
C ARG A 174 -8.18 -17.69 -8.27
N GLN A 175 -6.95 -17.21 -8.39
CA GLN A 175 -5.87 -17.56 -7.45
C GLN A 175 -6.11 -16.96 -6.05
N LEU A 176 -6.54 -15.71 -5.99
CA LEU A 176 -6.84 -15.04 -4.72
C LEU A 176 -8.02 -15.71 -4.00
N ALA A 177 -9.13 -15.95 -4.68
CA ALA A 177 -10.36 -16.42 -4.03
C ALA A 177 -10.34 -17.91 -3.69
N PHE A 178 -9.58 -18.73 -4.43
CA PHE A 178 -9.65 -20.20 -4.33
C PHE A 178 -8.29 -20.89 -4.20
N GLY A 179 -7.18 -20.15 -4.29
CA GLY A 179 -5.82 -20.71 -4.31
C GLY A 179 -5.00 -20.47 -3.05
N ILE A 180 -5.47 -19.63 -2.12
CA ILE A 180 -4.77 -19.34 -0.86
C ILE A 180 -5.17 -20.38 0.20
N PRO A 181 -4.24 -21.21 0.70
CA PRO A 181 -4.54 -22.16 1.76
C PRO A 181 -4.80 -21.47 3.10
N GLY A 182 -5.75 -21.98 3.87
CA GLY A 182 -6.04 -21.47 5.22
C GLY A 182 -7.53 -21.26 5.42
N GLU A 183 -7.95 -20.01 5.44
CA GLU A 183 -9.34 -19.60 5.62
C GLU A 183 -9.96 -19.15 4.29
N ASP A 184 -11.13 -19.70 3.98
CA ASP A 184 -11.88 -19.31 2.81
C ASP A 184 -12.47 -17.91 2.97
N LEU A 185 -12.61 -17.19 1.84
CA LEU A 185 -13.42 -15.97 1.79
C LEU A 185 -14.87 -16.25 2.19
N SER A 186 -15.62 -15.21 2.56
CA SER A 186 -17.05 -15.35 2.87
C SER A 186 -17.83 -15.93 1.68
N PRO A 187 -18.99 -16.57 1.90
CA PRO A 187 -19.84 -17.04 0.81
C PRO A 187 -20.22 -15.94 -0.19
N LEU A 188 -20.37 -14.70 0.28
CA LEU A 188 -20.65 -13.54 -0.57
C LEU A 188 -19.44 -13.21 -1.47
N ALA A 189 -18.25 -13.06 -0.89
CA ALA A 189 -17.03 -12.78 -1.64
C ALA A 189 -16.70 -13.91 -2.63
N GLN A 190 -16.91 -15.17 -2.26
CA GLN A 190 -16.81 -16.31 -3.18
C GLN A 190 -17.85 -16.24 -4.32
N SER A 191 -19.10 -15.83 -4.05
CA SER A 191 -20.13 -15.63 -5.07
C SER A 191 -19.70 -14.58 -6.09
N VAL A 192 -19.22 -13.43 -5.61
CA VAL A 192 -18.70 -12.34 -6.44
C VAL A 192 -17.51 -12.81 -7.28
N ALA A 193 -16.53 -13.47 -6.66
CA ALA A 193 -15.37 -14.02 -7.37
C ALA A 193 -15.79 -15.02 -8.47
N ASN A 194 -16.71 -15.93 -8.17
CA ASN A 194 -17.25 -16.88 -9.14
C ASN A 194 -17.99 -16.19 -10.29
N ALA A 195 -18.74 -15.12 -10.03
CA ALA A 195 -19.38 -14.32 -11.07
C ALA A 195 -18.35 -13.69 -11.99
N LEU A 196 -17.37 -12.97 -11.45
CA LEU A 196 -16.31 -12.30 -12.23
C LEU A 196 -15.50 -13.28 -13.08
N VAL A 197 -15.13 -14.43 -12.51
CA VAL A 197 -14.40 -15.51 -13.20
C VAL A 197 -15.24 -16.12 -14.33
N ALA A 198 -16.55 -16.25 -14.13
CA ALA A 198 -17.49 -16.74 -15.13
C ALA A 198 -17.98 -15.65 -16.11
N GLU A 199 -17.33 -14.48 -16.12
CA GLU A 199 -17.68 -13.33 -16.96
C GLU A 199 -19.10 -12.80 -16.74
N ARG A 200 -19.64 -13.01 -15.54
CA ARG A 200 -20.91 -12.44 -15.09
C ARG A 200 -20.65 -11.24 -14.20
N TRP A 201 -21.53 -10.25 -14.29
CA TRP A 201 -21.48 -9.09 -13.41
C TRP A 201 -22.30 -9.33 -12.14
N PRO A 202 -21.72 -9.14 -10.95
CA PRO A 202 -22.47 -9.14 -9.69
C PRO A 202 -23.53 -8.03 -9.66
N THR A 203 -24.54 -8.23 -8.83
CA THR A 203 -25.61 -7.27 -8.61
C THR A 203 -25.14 -6.09 -7.77
N ALA A 204 -25.84 -4.95 -7.86
CA ALA A 204 -25.55 -3.78 -7.03
C ALA A 204 -25.62 -4.07 -5.52
N GLN A 205 -26.50 -4.99 -5.11
CA GLN A 205 -26.60 -5.43 -3.72
C GLN A 205 -25.39 -6.25 -3.29
N GLU A 206 -24.91 -7.18 -4.13
CA GLU A 206 -23.69 -7.94 -3.83
C GLU A 206 -22.47 -7.02 -3.73
N TRP A 207 -22.38 -6.00 -4.59
CA TRP A 207 -21.31 -5.00 -4.50
C TRP A 207 -21.36 -4.18 -3.22
N ALA A 208 -22.55 -3.69 -2.83
CA ALA A 208 -22.72 -2.94 -1.60
C ALA A 208 -22.32 -3.76 -0.37
N LEU A 209 -22.81 -5.01 -0.28
CA LEU A 209 -22.49 -5.91 0.83
C LEU A 209 -21.01 -6.30 0.87
N LEU A 210 -20.36 -6.43 -0.29
CA LEU A 210 -18.92 -6.69 -0.35
C LEU A 210 -18.12 -5.47 0.12
N GLY A 211 -18.62 -4.25 -0.16
CA GLY A 211 -18.07 -3.01 0.38
C GLY A 211 -18.12 -2.97 1.91
N GLU A 212 -19.27 -3.29 2.49
CA GLU A 212 -19.44 -3.40 3.95
C GLU A 212 -18.48 -4.45 4.56
N GLU A 213 -18.37 -5.63 3.93
CA GLU A 213 -17.42 -6.67 4.38
C GLU A 213 -15.97 -6.18 4.34
N HIS A 214 -15.59 -5.41 3.31
CA HIS A 214 -14.24 -4.85 3.20
C HIS A 214 -13.97 -3.78 4.26
N GLU A 215 -14.94 -2.90 4.57
CA GLU A 215 -14.82 -1.92 5.65
C GLU A 215 -14.62 -2.61 7.02
N ASP A 216 -15.40 -3.65 7.30
CA ASP A 216 -15.24 -4.45 8.52
C ASP A 216 -13.85 -5.12 8.58
N ALA A 217 -13.39 -5.68 7.46
CA ALA A 217 -12.08 -6.31 7.38
C ALA A 217 -10.95 -5.31 7.64
N LEU A 218 -11.03 -4.08 7.11
CA LEU A 218 -10.05 -3.03 7.38
C LEU A 218 -9.96 -2.70 8.87
N VAL A 219 -11.10 -2.60 9.56
CA VAL A 219 -11.13 -2.35 11.01
C VAL A 219 -10.48 -3.49 11.79
N GLN A 220 -10.77 -4.76 11.41
CA GLN A 220 -10.15 -5.92 12.05
C GLN A 220 -8.64 -5.95 11.83
N MET A 221 -8.18 -5.75 10.59
CA MET A 221 -6.76 -5.69 10.24
C MET A 221 -6.03 -4.61 11.04
N ALA A 222 -6.57 -3.39 11.10
CA ALA A 222 -5.96 -2.28 11.82
C ALA A 222 -5.78 -2.56 13.32
N CYS A 223 -6.73 -3.27 13.94
CA CYS A 223 -6.65 -3.69 15.35
C CYS A 223 -5.53 -4.71 15.64
N GLN A 224 -5.04 -5.40 14.61
CA GLN A 224 -4.00 -6.44 14.74
C GLN A 224 -2.59 -5.93 14.43
N ARG A 225 -2.41 -4.64 14.09
CA ARG A 225 -1.11 -4.09 13.70
C ARG A 225 -0.02 -4.41 14.74
N PRO A 226 1.12 -4.99 14.34
CA PRO A 226 2.22 -5.22 15.26
C PRO A 226 2.80 -3.91 15.79
N GLY A 227 3.34 -3.95 17.00
CA GLY A 227 3.98 -2.80 17.64
C GLY A 227 3.03 -1.83 18.35
N LEU A 228 1.71 -2.10 18.41
CA LEU A 228 0.76 -1.28 19.17
C LEU A 228 1.12 -1.12 20.66
N ASN A 229 1.81 -2.12 21.23
CA ASN A 229 2.34 -2.10 22.60
C ASN A 229 3.84 -1.78 22.66
N GLY A 230 4.46 -1.36 21.55
CA GLY A 230 5.90 -1.10 21.44
C GLY A 230 6.78 -2.35 21.27
N VAL A 231 6.21 -3.56 21.27
CA VAL A 231 6.98 -4.81 21.28
C VAL A 231 6.91 -5.52 19.92
N GLU A 232 8.07 -5.94 19.42
CA GLU A 232 8.15 -6.86 18.28
C GLU A 232 7.61 -8.25 18.68
N SER A 233 6.52 -8.68 18.05
CA SER A 233 5.92 -10.00 18.27
C SER A 233 5.69 -10.72 16.94
N PRO A 234 6.35 -11.87 16.71
CA PRO A 234 6.13 -12.68 15.51
C PRO A 234 4.66 -13.13 15.38
N ASP A 235 4.01 -13.49 16.49
CA ASP A 235 2.61 -13.96 16.47
C ASP A 235 1.64 -12.85 16.04
N GLN A 236 1.88 -11.61 16.46
CA GLN A 236 1.10 -10.46 15.98
C GLN A 236 1.28 -10.24 14.48
N THR A 237 2.51 -10.40 13.99
CA THR A 237 2.82 -10.25 12.56
C THR A 237 2.12 -11.31 11.71
N VAL A 238 2.07 -12.57 12.18
CA VAL A 238 1.33 -13.65 11.51
C VAL A 238 -0.18 -13.36 11.49
N SER A 239 -0.75 -12.99 12.63
CA SER A 239 -2.18 -12.63 12.74
C SER A 239 -2.53 -11.47 11.80
N TYR A 240 -1.76 -10.39 11.86
CA TYR A 240 -1.93 -9.22 11.00
C TYR A 240 -1.79 -9.56 9.52
N THR A 241 -0.80 -10.38 9.13
CA THR A 241 -0.58 -10.75 7.73
C THR A 241 -1.80 -11.48 7.16
N ARG A 242 -2.43 -12.36 7.94
CA ARG A 242 -3.68 -13.03 7.53
C ARG A 242 -4.80 -12.01 7.27
N GLU A 243 -5.04 -11.10 8.21
CA GLU A 243 -6.10 -10.09 8.06
C GLU A 243 -5.79 -9.11 6.90
N PHE A 244 -4.52 -8.76 6.70
CA PHE A 244 -4.09 -7.92 5.58
C PHE A 244 -4.36 -8.61 4.24
N VAL A 245 -3.96 -9.87 4.08
CA VAL A 245 -4.22 -10.64 2.84
C VAL A 245 -5.72 -10.72 2.58
N ARG A 246 -6.54 -10.95 3.61
CA ARG A 246 -8.00 -10.95 3.51
C ARG A 246 -8.55 -9.61 3.00
N CYS A 247 -8.09 -8.49 3.55
CA CYS A 247 -8.49 -7.17 3.06
C CYS A 247 -8.13 -6.99 1.58
N ARG A 248 -6.92 -7.38 1.18
CA ARG A 248 -6.46 -7.25 -0.21
C ARG A 248 -7.18 -8.18 -1.18
N GLN A 249 -7.64 -9.35 -0.73
CA GLN A 249 -8.52 -10.23 -1.52
C GLN A 249 -9.87 -9.55 -1.80
N LEU A 250 -10.50 -8.94 -0.79
CA LEU A 250 -11.76 -8.21 -0.94
C LEU A 250 -11.59 -6.95 -1.80
N GLU A 251 -10.51 -6.20 -1.58
CA GLU A 251 -10.16 -5.03 -2.39
C GLU A 251 -9.98 -5.40 -3.87
N ALA A 252 -9.30 -6.51 -4.18
CA ALA A 252 -9.10 -6.96 -5.56
C ALA A 252 -10.43 -7.23 -6.27
N LEU A 253 -11.44 -7.74 -5.55
CA LEU A 253 -12.79 -7.92 -6.09
C LEU A 253 -13.49 -6.57 -6.31
N LEU A 254 -13.45 -5.67 -5.31
CA LEU A 254 -14.08 -4.35 -5.37
C LEU A 254 -13.49 -3.46 -6.48
N CYS A 255 -12.19 -3.59 -6.77
CA CYS A 255 -11.53 -2.87 -7.85
C CYS A 255 -12.12 -3.13 -9.25
N TRP A 256 -12.94 -4.18 -9.43
CA TRP A 256 -13.67 -4.37 -10.69
C TRP A 256 -14.80 -3.37 -10.87
N GLU A 257 -15.52 -3.06 -9.79
CA GLU A 257 -16.66 -2.14 -9.79
C GLU A 257 -16.21 -0.70 -9.56
N GLN A 258 -15.22 -0.52 -8.69
CA GLN A 258 -14.70 0.77 -8.29
C GLN A 258 -13.61 1.27 -9.25
N HIS A 259 -13.26 2.56 -9.13
CA HIS A 259 -12.14 3.19 -9.84
C HIS A 259 -12.26 3.24 -11.37
N GLY A 260 -13.49 3.32 -11.90
CA GLY A 260 -13.73 3.67 -13.29
C GLY A 260 -13.23 2.64 -14.31
N GLY A 261 -13.08 1.37 -13.91
CA GLY A 261 -12.61 0.29 -14.78
C GLY A 261 -11.09 0.21 -14.90
N ASP A 262 -10.32 0.88 -14.03
CA ASP A 262 -8.87 0.71 -13.96
C ASP A 262 -8.49 -0.63 -13.33
N LEU A 263 -8.38 -1.65 -14.18
CA LEU A 263 -8.02 -3.02 -13.80
C LEU A 263 -6.59 -3.15 -13.25
N LEU A 264 -5.72 -2.14 -13.42
CA LEU A 264 -4.38 -2.16 -12.81
C LEU A 264 -4.49 -2.14 -11.27
N ASN A 265 -5.59 -1.62 -10.72
CA ASN A 265 -5.88 -1.70 -9.29
C ASN A 265 -6.16 -3.12 -8.81
N VAL A 266 -6.81 -3.96 -9.63
CA VAL A 266 -7.00 -5.39 -9.34
C VAL A 266 -5.64 -6.10 -9.27
N VAL A 267 -4.76 -5.82 -10.24
CA VAL A 267 -3.43 -6.42 -10.30
C VAL A 267 -2.58 -6.00 -9.10
N TYR A 268 -2.60 -4.73 -8.74
CA TYR A 268 -1.89 -4.24 -7.56
C TYR A 268 -2.39 -4.92 -6.27
N ALA A 269 -3.70 -4.98 -6.06
CA ALA A 269 -4.29 -5.62 -4.89
C ALA A 269 -3.88 -7.11 -4.80
N ALA A 270 -3.85 -7.82 -5.93
CA ALA A 270 -3.34 -9.18 -6.00
C ALA A 270 -1.84 -9.28 -5.67
N TRP A 271 -1.03 -8.34 -6.19
CA TRP A 271 0.41 -8.29 -5.97
C TRP A 271 0.74 -8.13 -4.48
N VAL A 272 0.06 -7.20 -3.78
CA VAL A 272 0.28 -6.98 -2.34
C VAL A 272 -0.29 -8.11 -1.48
N ALA A 273 -1.30 -8.84 -1.97
CA ALA A 273 -1.79 -10.07 -1.35
C ALA A 273 -0.83 -11.27 -1.55
N GLY A 274 0.26 -11.11 -2.28
CA GLY A 274 1.30 -12.13 -2.48
C GLY A 274 1.23 -12.86 -3.83
N ILE A 275 0.26 -12.55 -4.70
CA ILE A 275 0.17 -13.14 -6.03
C ILE A 275 0.95 -12.30 -7.05
N ARG A 276 2.22 -12.67 -7.28
CA ARG A 276 3.15 -11.97 -8.18
C ARG A 276 3.36 -12.74 -9.50
N ALA A 277 2.29 -12.99 -10.25
CA ALA A 277 2.34 -13.73 -11.51
C ALA A 277 2.68 -12.81 -12.70
N PRO A 278 3.69 -13.10 -13.54
CA PRO A 278 3.99 -12.26 -14.71
C PRO A 278 2.91 -12.43 -15.79
N LEU A 279 2.66 -11.38 -16.58
CA LEU A 279 1.67 -11.41 -17.66
C LEU A 279 1.95 -12.51 -18.71
N LYS A 280 3.24 -12.77 -18.99
CA LYS A 280 3.69 -13.70 -20.03
C LYS A 280 3.37 -15.17 -19.75
N ASP A 281 3.21 -15.56 -18.49
CA ASP A 281 2.90 -16.95 -18.12
C ASP A 281 1.48 -17.39 -18.52
N LEU A 282 0.65 -16.44 -18.98
CA LEU A 282 -0.76 -16.67 -19.32
C LEU A 282 -1.06 -16.56 -20.81
N VAL A 283 -0.16 -16.02 -21.62
CA VAL A 283 -0.29 -16.02 -23.09
C VAL A 283 0.04 -17.42 -23.67
N LEU A 284 0.70 -18.27 -22.90
CA LEU A 284 1.14 -19.61 -23.30
C LEU A 284 0.22 -20.75 -22.84
N ARG A 285 -0.93 -20.45 -22.22
CA ARG A 285 -1.90 -21.45 -21.72
C ARG A 285 -3.27 -21.29 -22.36
#